data_AF-A0A5D0VSI9-F1
#
_entry.id   AF-A0A5D0VSI9-F1
#
_cell.length_a   1.000
_cell.length_b   1.000
_cell.length_c   1.000
_cell.angle_alpha   90.00
_cell.angle_beta   90.00
_cell.angle_gamma   90.00
#
_symmetry.space_group_name_H-M   'P 1'
#
loop_
_entity.id
_entity.type
_entity.pdbx_description
1 polymer ?
#
loop_
_entity_poly.entity_id
_entity_poly.type
_entity_poly.pdbx_seq_one_letter_code
_entity_poly.pdbx_strand_id
1 'polypeptide(L)'
;YDFLCDAGVEFIQFIPVVERLADETTARDGLKLHAPGDIQGELTEWSVRPEEFGEFLVAIFDHWIKRDVGKIFVMNIEWAFANFVGAPRAVCHHQPTCGRSVIVEHNGDVYACDHYVYPQYRLGNMH
;
A
#
# COMPACT_ATOMS: atom_id res chain seq x y z
N TYR A 1 4.70 10.23 -13.29
CA TYR A 1 4.43 11.50 -12.59
C TYR A 1 3.97 12.56 -13.56
N ASP A 2 4.80 13.00 -14.51
CA ASP A 2 4.43 14.05 -15.48
C ASP A 2 3.10 13.77 -16.19
N PHE A 3 2.89 12.54 -16.68
CA PHE A 3 1.61 12.11 -17.25
C PHE A 3 0.39 12.39 -16.35
N LEU A 4 0.51 12.16 -15.04
CA LEU A 4 -0.58 12.39 -14.09
C LEU A 4 -0.81 13.89 -13.89
N CYS A 5 0.27 14.68 -13.80
CA CYS A 5 0.18 16.13 -13.74
C CYS A 5 -0.48 16.70 -15.01
N ASP A 6 -0.08 16.24 -16.19
CA ASP A 6 -0.64 16.66 -17.48
C ASP A 6 -2.12 16.28 -17.61
N ALA A 7 -2.54 15.19 -16.98
CA ALA A 7 -3.95 14.78 -16.88
C ALA A 7 -4.75 15.60 -15.83
N GLY A 8 -4.14 16.56 -15.16
CA GLY A 8 -4.78 17.40 -14.14
C GLY A 8 -4.95 16.72 -12.78
N VAL A 9 -4.20 15.65 -12.50
CA VAL A 9 -4.27 14.95 -11.21
C VAL A 9 -3.45 15.73 -10.17
N GLU A 10 -4.14 16.20 -9.14
CA GLU A 10 -3.52 16.98 -8.05
C GLU A 10 -3.09 16.12 -6.87
N PHE A 11 -3.75 15.00 -6.60
CA PHE A 11 -3.45 14.11 -5.48
C PHE A 11 -2.95 12.76 -6.01
N ILE A 12 -1.69 12.45 -5.75
CA ILE A 12 -1.01 11.30 -6.34
C ILE A 12 -0.44 10.41 -5.23
N GLN A 13 -0.67 9.11 -5.32
CA GLN A 13 -0.04 8.11 -4.48
C GLN A 13 0.55 7.02 -5.35
N PHE A 14 1.77 6.60 -5.03
CA PHE A 14 2.41 5.43 -5.62
C PHE A 14 2.48 4.31 -4.59
N ILE A 15 1.97 3.13 -4.96
CA ILE A 15 2.01 1.92 -4.13
C ILE A 15 2.89 0.90 -4.86
N PRO A 16 3.94 0.36 -4.23
CA PRO A 16 4.73 -0.68 -4.85
C PRO A 16 3.92 -1.98 -4.86
N VAL A 17 3.93 -2.69 -6.00
CA VAL A 17 3.38 -4.04 -6.07
C VAL A 17 4.45 -4.99 -5.55
N VAL A 18 4.16 -5.69 -4.45
CA VAL A 18 5.03 -6.71 -3.85
C VAL A 18 4.15 -7.87 -3.45
N GLU A 19 4.28 -8.98 -4.17
CA GLU A 19 3.40 -10.13 -4.03
C GLU A 19 4.22 -11.43 -4.00
N ARG A 20 3.70 -12.43 -3.29
CA ARG A 20 4.30 -13.75 -3.21
C ARG A 20 3.33 -14.79 -3.75
N LEU A 21 3.86 -15.81 -4.41
CA LEU A 21 3.07 -16.95 -4.84
C LEU A 21 2.46 -17.67 -3.62
N ALA A 22 1.21 -18.09 -3.75
CA ALA A 22 0.54 -18.86 -2.70
C ALA A 22 1.32 -20.12 -2.31
N ASP A 23 1.36 -20.41 -1.02
CA ASP A 23 1.79 -21.71 -0.51
C ASP A 23 0.68 -22.75 -0.68
N GLU A 24 0.97 -24.01 -0.34
CA GLU A 24 -0.02 -25.09 -0.42
C GLU A 24 -1.28 -24.81 0.40
N THR A 25 -1.14 -24.13 1.54
CA THR A 25 -2.26 -23.80 2.42
C THR A 25 -3.18 -22.79 1.77
N THR A 26 -2.63 -21.66 1.33
CA THR A 26 -3.36 -20.56 0.70
C THR A 26 -3.98 -20.99 -0.63
N ALA A 27 -3.29 -21.85 -1.37
CA ALA A 27 -3.82 -22.42 -2.62
C ALA A 27 -5.05 -23.31 -2.41
N ARG A 28 -5.17 -24.02 -1.28
CA ARG A 28 -6.37 -24.82 -0.93
C ARG A 28 -7.61 -23.95 -0.73
N ASP A 29 -7.42 -22.71 -0.31
CA ASP A 29 -8.48 -21.71 -0.16
C ASP A 29 -8.84 -21.02 -1.49
N GLY A 30 -8.25 -21.45 -2.61
CA GLY A 30 -8.48 -20.88 -3.94
C GLY A 30 -7.77 -19.55 -4.20
N LEU A 31 -6.90 -19.13 -3.29
CA LEU A 31 -6.14 -17.89 -3.38
C LEU A 31 -4.83 -18.12 -4.15
N LYS A 32 -4.44 -17.14 -4.98
CA LYS A 32 -3.25 -17.22 -5.84
C LYS A 32 -2.00 -16.59 -5.23
N LEU A 33 -2.21 -15.71 -4.25
CA LEU A 33 -1.15 -14.95 -3.59
C LEU A 33 -1.10 -15.37 -2.12
N HIS A 34 0.10 -15.39 -1.56
CA HIS A 34 0.32 -15.70 -0.17
C HIS A 34 -0.23 -14.59 0.75
N ALA A 35 -0.73 -14.97 1.92
CA ALA A 35 -1.15 -14.02 2.94
C ALA A 35 0.01 -13.10 3.39
N PRO A 36 -0.23 -11.80 3.66
CA PRO A 36 0.80 -10.93 4.21
C PRO A 36 1.20 -11.34 5.62
N GLY A 37 2.42 -10.98 6.03
CA GLY A 37 2.94 -11.20 7.39
C GLY A 37 3.99 -12.29 7.49
N ASP A 38 4.04 -13.23 6.53
CA ASP A 38 5.19 -14.10 6.35
C ASP A 38 6.13 -13.53 5.28
N ILE A 39 7.44 -13.55 5.56
CA ILE A 39 8.48 -13.12 4.62
C ILE A 39 8.98 -14.33 3.80
N GLN A 40 8.52 -15.55 4.13
CA GLN A 40 8.78 -16.75 3.35
C GLN A 40 7.95 -16.77 2.06
N GLY A 41 8.42 -17.53 1.07
CA GLY A 41 7.75 -17.72 -0.22
C GLY A 41 8.41 -16.97 -1.38
N GLU A 42 8.16 -17.48 -2.57
CA GLU A 42 8.71 -16.94 -3.82
C GLU A 42 7.98 -15.65 -4.22
N LEU A 43 8.75 -14.60 -4.53
CA LEU A 43 8.21 -13.35 -5.05
C LEU A 43 7.73 -13.54 -6.49
N THR A 44 6.67 -12.82 -6.86
CA THR A 44 6.19 -12.78 -8.24
C THR A 44 7.16 -11.99 -9.13
N GLU A 45 7.19 -12.31 -10.43
CA GLU A 45 8.08 -11.63 -11.39
C GLU A 45 7.81 -10.13 -11.56
N TRP A 46 6.59 -9.68 -11.24
CA TRP A 46 6.17 -8.29 -11.30
C TRP A 46 6.36 -7.53 -9.99
N SER A 47 6.94 -8.18 -8.97
CA SER A 47 7.22 -7.52 -7.69
C SER A 47 8.35 -6.49 -7.83
N VAL A 48 8.10 -5.28 -7.34
CA VAL A 48 9.05 -4.17 -7.39
C VAL A 48 10.13 -4.36 -6.33
N ARG A 49 11.41 -4.15 -6.69
CA ARG A 49 12.51 -4.18 -5.71
C ARG A 49 12.51 -2.94 -4.83
N PRO A 50 12.89 -3.06 -3.55
CA PRO A 50 12.85 -1.93 -2.63
C PRO A 50 13.76 -0.78 -3.06
N GLU A 51 14.96 -1.07 -3.60
CA GLU A 51 15.89 -0.04 -4.08
C GLU A 51 15.32 0.72 -5.29
N GLU A 52 14.74 0.00 -6.26
CA GLU A 52 14.14 0.58 -7.47
C GLU A 52 12.95 1.48 -7.12
N PHE A 53 12.12 1.06 -6.16
CA PHE A 53 11.01 1.89 -5.69
C PHE A 53 11.52 3.15 -4.96
N GLY A 54 12.58 3.02 -4.18
CA GLY A 54 13.22 4.16 -3.52
C GLY A 54 13.77 5.19 -4.51
N GLU A 55 14.53 4.73 -5.51
CA GLU A 55 15.06 5.57 -6.59
C GLU A 55 13.94 6.26 -7.37
N PHE A 56 12.86 5.54 -7.67
CA PHE A 56 11.67 6.11 -8.30
C PHE A 56 11.06 7.24 -7.47
N LEU A 57 10.85 7.04 -6.16
CA LEU A 57 10.29 8.07 -5.28
C LEU A 57 11.20 9.30 -5.16
N VAL A 58 12.52 9.11 -5.11
CA VAL A 58 13.51 10.20 -5.12
C VAL A 58 13.41 10.99 -6.43
N ALA A 59 13.33 10.32 -7.58
CA ALA A 59 13.16 10.99 -8.87
C ALA A 59 11.85 11.80 -8.94
N ILE A 60 10.75 11.29 -8.37
CA ILE A 60 9.51 12.05 -8.25
C ILE A 60 9.70 13.28 -7.38
N PHE A 61 10.34 13.15 -6.22
CA PHE A 61 10.63 14.27 -5.32
C PHE A 61 11.45 15.36 -6.03
N ASP A 62 12.51 14.98 -6.74
CA ASP A 62 13.39 15.91 -7.47
C ASP A 62 12.68 16.68 -8.59
N HIS A 63 11.66 16.09 -9.20
CA HIS A 63 10.78 16.77 -10.16
C HIS A 63 9.81 17.70 -9.44
N TRP A 64 9.08 17.16 -8.45
CA TRP A 64 8.03 17.86 -7.72
C TRP A 64 8.55 19.12 -7.01
N ILE A 65 9.68 19.02 -6.30
CA ILE A 65 10.23 20.11 -5.46
C ILE A 65 10.55 21.38 -6.28
N LYS A 66 10.85 21.24 -7.58
CA LYS A 66 11.25 22.36 -8.44
C LYS A 66 10.09 23.18 -8.98
N ARG A 67 8.86 22.64 -9.02
CA ARG A 67 7.76 23.27 -9.78
C ARG A 67 6.36 23.15 -9.14
N ASP A 68 6.12 22.12 -8.33
CA ASP A 68 4.77 21.67 -7.94
C ASP A 68 4.46 21.81 -6.44
N VAL A 69 5.39 22.33 -5.65
CA VAL A 69 5.19 22.57 -4.21
C VAL A 69 3.96 23.44 -3.98
N GLY A 70 3.02 22.95 -3.16
CA GLY A 70 1.76 23.62 -2.85
C GLY A 70 0.70 23.57 -3.96
N LYS A 71 0.94 22.80 -5.03
CA LYS A 71 0.01 22.63 -6.16
C LYS A 71 -0.38 21.16 -6.38
N ILE A 72 0.61 20.27 -6.38
CA ILE A 72 0.42 18.82 -6.51
C ILE A 72 0.83 18.18 -5.19
N PHE A 73 -0.01 17.30 -4.65
CA PHE A 73 0.17 16.62 -3.39
C PHE A 73 0.51 15.15 -3.65
N VAL A 74 1.82 14.85 -3.64
CA VAL A 74 2.31 13.47 -3.76
C VAL A 74 2.33 12.86 -2.36
N MET A 75 1.38 11.97 -2.08
CA MET A 75 1.09 11.48 -0.74
C MET A 75 2.27 10.78 -0.07
N ASN A 76 3.11 10.07 -0.85
CA ASN A 76 4.35 9.49 -0.34
C ASN A 76 5.28 10.55 0.27
N ILE A 77 5.39 11.74 -0.35
CA ILE A 77 6.21 12.87 0.13
C ILE A 77 5.54 13.50 1.34
N GLU A 78 4.23 13.78 1.26
CA GLU A 78 3.47 14.39 2.36
C GLU A 78 3.55 13.55 3.65
N TRP A 79 3.42 12.23 3.54
CA TRP A 79 3.52 11.33 4.68
C TRP A 79 4.93 11.24 5.24
N ALA A 80 5.96 11.23 4.37
CA ALA A 80 7.35 11.26 4.80
C ALA A 80 7.68 12.56 5.55
N PHE A 81 7.21 13.70 5.04
CA PHE A 81 7.36 15.00 5.68
C PHE A 81 6.63 15.07 7.02
N ALA A 82 5.37 14.61 7.07
CA ALA A 82 4.59 14.55 8.31
C ALA A 82 5.31 13.72 9.39
N ASN A 83 5.85 12.55 9.02
CA ASN A 83 6.66 11.74 9.94
C ASN A 83 7.92 12.48 10.39
N PHE A 84 8.63 13.12 9.47
CA PHE A 84 9.87 13.83 9.75
C PHE A 84 9.68 14.97 10.77
N VAL A 85 8.58 15.71 10.68
CA VAL A 85 8.25 16.81 11.62
C VAL A 85 7.51 16.36 12.87
N GLY A 86 7.31 15.05 13.06
CA GLY A 86 6.60 14.50 14.22
C GLY A 86 5.09 14.78 14.23
N ALA A 87 4.49 15.10 13.08
CA ALA A 87 3.05 15.26 12.96
C ALA A 87 2.31 13.91 13.12
N PRO A 88 1.00 13.93 13.46
CA PRO A 88 0.20 12.72 13.50
C PRO A 88 0.26 11.96 12.17
N ARG A 89 0.56 10.67 12.24
CA ARG A 89 0.86 9.86 11.05
C ARG A 89 -0.43 9.53 10.31
N ALA A 90 -0.66 10.12 9.15
CA ALA A 90 -1.98 10.02 8.49
C ALA A 90 -2.28 8.62 7.92
N VAL A 91 -1.25 7.82 7.61
CA VAL A 91 -1.38 6.53 6.93
C VAL A 91 -1.10 5.34 7.86
N CYS A 92 -1.83 4.25 7.66
CA CYS A 92 -1.83 3.07 8.54
C CYS A 92 -0.44 2.47 8.76
N HIS A 93 0.39 2.35 7.73
CA HIS A 93 1.73 1.76 7.84
C HIS A 93 2.76 2.64 8.57
N HIS A 94 2.43 3.92 8.81
CA HIS A 94 3.23 4.78 9.67
C HIS A 94 2.74 4.76 11.13
N GLN A 95 1.50 4.36 11.40
CA GLN A 95 0.92 4.32 12.74
C GLN A 95 1.50 3.16 13.60
N PRO A 96 1.48 3.27 14.95
CA PRO A 96 2.04 2.24 15.82
C PRO A 96 1.16 0.98 15.86
N THR A 97 -0.09 1.07 15.41
CA THR A 97 -1.05 -0.04 15.40
C THR A 97 -1.90 0.03 14.14
N CYS A 98 -2.07 -1.11 13.47
CA CYS A 98 -2.91 -1.27 12.29
C CYS A 98 -4.36 -1.67 12.67
N GLY A 99 -5.23 -1.88 11.67
CA GLY A 99 -6.55 -2.49 11.86
C GLY A 99 -7.71 -1.52 12.08
N ARG A 100 -7.53 -0.23 11.75
CA ARG A 100 -8.62 0.78 11.82
C ARG A 100 -9.38 0.94 10.51
N SER A 101 -8.93 0.27 9.44
CA SER A 101 -9.55 0.29 8.11
C SER A 101 -10.21 -1.05 7.83
N VAL A 102 -11.23 -1.38 8.62
CA VAL A 102 -12.02 -2.61 8.46
C VAL A 102 -12.67 -2.63 7.08
N ILE A 103 -12.66 -3.78 6.42
CA ILE A 103 -13.32 -3.98 5.13
C ILE A 103 -14.44 -4.99 5.26
N VAL A 104 -15.43 -4.86 4.38
CA VAL A 104 -16.57 -5.76 4.27
C VAL A 104 -16.61 -6.25 2.84
N GLU A 105 -16.50 -7.56 2.68
CA GLU A 105 -16.62 -8.22 1.39
C GLU A 105 -18.08 -8.29 0.93
N HIS A 106 -18.28 -8.55 -0.36
CA HIS A 106 -19.63 -8.58 -0.95
C HIS A 106 -20.57 -9.64 -0.32
N ASN A 107 -20.01 -10.65 0.35
CA ASN A 107 -20.72 -11.72 1.06
C ASN A 107 -20.99 -11.39 2.54
N GLY A 108 -20.66 -10.17 2.98
CA GLY A 108 -20.80 -9.71 4.34
C GLY A 108 -19.66 -10.08 5.28
N ASP A 109 -18.63 -10.80 4.82
CA ASP A 109 -17.47 -11.12 5.64
C ASP A 109 -16.67 -9.87 5.97
N VAL A 110 -16.27 -9.76 7.23
CA VAL A 110 -15.58 -8.59 7.76
C VAL A 110 -14.12 -8.96 8.04
N TYR A 111 -13.17 -8.16 7.56
CA TYR A 111 -11.73 -8.34 7.79
C TYR A 111 -11.09 -7.07 8.34
N ALA A 112 -9.95 -7.24 9.03
CA ALA A 112 -9.28 -6.12 9.71
C ALA A 112 -8.70 -5.04 8.76
N CYS A 113 -8.43 -5.39 7.50
CA CYS A 113 -7.79 -4.53 6.50
C CYS A 113 -7.97 -5.13 5.09
N ASP A 114 -8.02 -4.28 4.07
CA ASP A 114 -7.98 -4.63 2.63
C ASP A 114 -6.74 -5.43 2.22
N HIS A 115 -5.63 -5.30 2.96
CA HIS A 115 -4.42 -6.07 2.69
C HIS A 115 -4.48 -7.48 3.29
N TYR A 116 -5.40 -7.73 4.23
CA TYR A 116 -5.47 -8.95 5.04
C TYR A 116 -6.82 -9.68 4.84
N VAL A 117 -7.29 -9.77 3.59
CA VAL A 117 -8.52 -10.50 3.24
C VAL A 117 -8.23 -12.00 3.07
N TYR A 118 -7.86 -12.65 4.17
CA TYR A 118 -7.56 -14.09 4.22
C TYR A 118 -8.28 -14.74 5.42
N PRO A 119 -8.63 -16.04 5.36
CA PRO A 119 -9.48 -16.69 6.38
C PRO A 119 -9.04 -16.46 7.83
N GLN A 120 -7.73 -16.48 8.10
CA GLN A 120 -7.14 -16.27 9.42
C GLN A 120 -7.31 -14.84 9.98
N TYR A 121 -7.67 -13.86 9.14
CA TYR A 121 -7.89 -12.47 9.53
C TYR A 121 -9.36 -12.05 9.48
N ARG A 122 -10.28 -13.00 9.26
CA ARG A 122 -11.72 -12.76 9.29
C ARG A 122 -12.17 -12.43 10.72
N LEU A 123 -12.77 -11.26 10.89
CA LEU A 123 -13.31 -10.76 12.15
C LEU A 123 -14.75 -11.24 12.41
N GLY A 124 -15.48 -11.59 11.34
CA GLY A 124 -16.85 -12.08 11.45
C GLY A 124 -17.61 -11.95 10.13
N ASN A 125 -18.93 -11.89 10.24
CA ASN A 125 -19.83 -11.58 9.14
C ASN A 125 -20.90 -10.60 9.64
N MET A 126 -21.39 -9.73 8.77
CA MET A 126 -22.36 -8.68 9.12
C MET A 126 -23.82 -9.17 9.23
N HIS A 127 -24.10 -10.43 8.91
CA HIS A 127 -25.42 -11.06 9.03
C HIS A 127 -25.69 -11.64 10.42
#